data_AF-A0A9N9TXG4-F1
#
_entry.id   AF-A0A9N9TXG4-F1
#
_cell.length_a   1.000
_cell.length_b   1.000
_cell.length_c   1.000
_cell.angle_alpha   90.00
_cell.angle_beta   90.00
_cell.angle_gamma   90.00
#
_symmetry.space_group_name_H-M   'P 1'
#
loop_
_entity.id
_entity.type
_entity.pdbx_description
1 polymer ?
#
loop_
_entity_poly.entity_id
_entity_poly.type
_entity_poly.pdbx_seq_one_letter_code
_entity_poly.pdbx_strand_id
1 'polypeptide(L)'
;MKFYLAGIVLFIIFYAGVVRTYVLGAQDEICAIENQQIPHESECNLYYRCVYGKKIPKICPDGALFNPLIANCDDAYNVPCGNLKFNNDDVFDRSFSDYYNLGELTDGSYEVTTRQPGECPPKSDPFEPDPLLPHEEKCNAFYKCFEGKKALMKCPGIFQFNAKISACDWPMNVKCVDALVSLT
;
A
#
# COMPACT_ATOMS: atom_id res chain seq x y z
N MET A 1 44.87 -4.20 50.22
CA MET A 1 44.82 -5.01 48.97
C MET A 1 43.44 -5.64 48.69
N LYS A 2 42.77 -6.30 49.64
CA LYS A 2 41.46 -6.96 49.39
C LYS A 2 40.33 -6.02 48.90
N PHE A 3 40.25 -4.80 49.44
CA PHE A 3 39.25 -3.81 49.01
C PHE A 3 39.49 -3.24 47.60
N TYR A 4 40.76 -3.16 47.19
CA TYR A 4 41.15 -2.66 45.87
C TYR A 4 40.79 -3.66 44.76
N LEU A 5 41.01 -4.95 45.03
CA LEU A 5 40.59 -6.04 44.15
C LEU A 5 39.06 -6.08 43.98
N ALA A 6 38.29 -5.86 45.04
CA ALA A 6 36.83 -5.79 44.96
C ALA A 6 36.34 -4.61 44.10
N GLY A 7 36.97 -3.44 44.20
CA GLY A 7 36.64 -2.27 43.37
C GLY A 7 36.92 -2.49 41.87
N ILE A 8 38.04 -3.12 41.53
CA ILE A 8 38.39 -3.45 40.14
C ILE A 8 37.41 -4.46 39.55
N VAL A 9 37.04 -5.50 40.31
CA VAL A 9 36.07 -6.51 39.87
C VAL A 9 34.71 -5.88 39.61
N LEU A 10 34.25 -4.97 40.48
CA LEU A 10 32.99 -4.24 40.27
C LEU A 10 33.05 -3.30 39.06
N PHE A 11 34.18 -2.62 38.84
CA PHE A 11 34.36 -1.76 37.66
C PHE A 11 34.37 -2.56 36.36
N ILE A 12 35.01 -3.73 36.34
CA ILE A 12 35.01 -4.64 35.19
C ILE A 12 33.61 -5.20 34.94
N ILE A 13 32.88 -5.60 35.98
CA ILE A 13 31.49 -6.10 35.84
C ILE A 13 30.58 -4.99 35.32
N PHE A 14 30.70 -3.77 35.84
CA PHE A 14 29.91 -2.62 35.39
C PHE A 14 30.27 -2.25 33.96
N TYR A 15 31.55 -2.15 33.62
CA TYR A 15 32.02 -1.84 32.27
C TYR A 15 31.66 -2.93 31.27
N ALA A 16 31.84 -4.20 31.60
CA ALA A 16 31.43 -5.33 30.76
C ALA A 16 29.90 -5.39 30.61
N GLY A 17 29.14 -5.10 31.65
CA GLY A 17 27.68 -4.99 31.61
C GLY A 17 27.21 -3.87 30.69
N VAL A 18 27.85 -2.69 30.77
CA VAL A 18 27.60 -1.54 29.89
C VAL A 18 28.01 -1.84 28.45
N VAL A 19 29.20 -2.39 28.20
CA VAL A 19 29.63 -2.79 26.85
C VAL A 19 28.69 -3.85 26.27
N ARG A 20 28.21 -4.80 27.09
CA ARG A 20 27.26 -5.83 26.67
C ARG A 20 25.89 -5.23 26.33
N THR A 21 25.41 -4.22 27.06
CA THR A 21 24.17 -3.51 26.68
C THR A 21 24.34 -2.62 25.44
N TYR A 22 25.50 -1.98 25.25
CA TYR A 22 25.79 -1.18 24.05
C TYR A 22 25.96 -2.05 22.79
N VAL A 23 26.64 -3.19 22.86
CA VAL A 23 26.92 -4.05 21.69
C VAL A 23 25.72 -4.94 21.32
N LEU A 24 24.89 -5.35 22.28
CA LEU A 24 23.65 -6.08 21.98
C LEU A 24 22.50 -5.17 21.51
N GLY A 25 22.63 -3.85 21.64
CA GLY A 25 21.60 -2.87 21.26
C GLY A 25 21.81 -2.16 19.92
N ALA A 26 22.88 -2.43 19.18
CA ALA A 26 23.29 -1.65 18.01
C ALA A 26 23.20 -2.42 16.67
N GLN A 27 22.48 -3.54 16.60
CA GLN A 27 22.49 -4.44 15.44
C GLN A 27 21.31 -4.25 14.46
N ASP A 28 20.27 -3.48 14.81
CA ASP A 28 19.02 -3.43 14.03
C ASP A 28 18.92 -2.27 13.02
N GLU A 29 19.79 -1.28 13.08
CA GLU A 29 19.70 -0.08 12.23
C GLU A 29 20.62 -0.11 11.00
N ILE A 30 21.57 -1.06 10.96
CA ILE A 30 22.55 -1.20 9.89
C ILE A 30 22.10 -2.30 8.92
N CYS A 31 22.08 -1.99 7.63
CA CYS A 31 21.85 -2.96 6.56
C CYS A 31 23.16 -3.24 5.81
N ALA A 32 23.44 -4.51 5.49
CA ALA A 32 24.77 -4.92 5.01
C ALA A 32 24.91 -4.91 3.48
N ILE A 33 23.80 -5.01 2.75
CA ILE A 33 23.80 -5.17 1.29
C ILE A 33 23.19 -3.91 0.67
N GLU A 34 23.98 -3.17 -0.11
CA GLU A 34 23.51 -1.96 -0.80
C GLU A 34 22.31 -2.27 -1.71
N ASN A 35 21.31 -1.39 -1.72
CA ASN A 35 20.03 -1.54 -2.41
C ASN A 35 19.16 -2.73 -1.99
N GLN A 36 19.55 -3.51 -0.97
CA GLN A 36 18.69 -4.57 -0.44
C GLN A 36 17.35 -4.01 0.02
N GLN A 37 16.28 -4.69 -0.36
CA GLN A 37 14.93 -4.40 0.12
C GLN A 37 14.62 -5.30 1.32
N ILE A 38 14.21 -4.69 2.41
CA ILE A 38 13.97 -5.35 3.70
C ILE A 38 12.54 -5.02 4.13
N PRO A 39 11.73 -5.98 4.61
CA PRO A 39 10.39 -5.68 5.09
C PRO A 39 10.44 -4.70 6.27
N HIS A 40 9.44 -3.82 6.37
CA HIS A 40 9.24 -3.01 7.56
C HIS A 40 8.65 -3.88 8.68
N GLU A 41 9.09 -3.67 9.92
CA GLU A 41 8.74 -4.50 11.08
C GLU A 41 7.24 -4.48 11.44
N SER A 42 6.53 -3.39 11.12
CA SER A 42 5.13 -3.19 11.53
C SER A 42 4.18 -2.73 10.43
N GLU A 43 4.69 -2.30 9.26
CA GLU A 43 3.90 -1.59 8.25
C GLU A 43 4.07 -2.31 6.90
N CYS A 44 3.10 -3.12 6.49
CA CYS A 44 3.29 -4.01 5.34
C CYS A 44 3.34 -3.30 3.98
N ASN A 45 2.83 -2.08 3.89
CA ASN A 45 2.96 -1.22 2.72
C ASN A 45 4.32 -0.50 2.68
N LEU A 46 5.16 -0.66 3.70
CA LEU A 46 6.51 -0.10 3.79
C LEU A 46 7.57 -1.19 3.65
N TYR A 47 8.68 -0.81 3.05
CA TYR A 47 9.93 -1.56 3.06
C TYR A 47 11.11 -0.61 3.18
N TYR A 48 12.25 -1.10 3.64
CA TYR A 48 13.49 -0.35 3.63
C TYR A 48 14.31 -0.67 2.39
N ARG A 49 14.87 0.36 1.76
CA ARG A 49 15.99 0.23 0.83
C ARG A 49 17.28 0.55 1.56
N CYS A 50 18.25 -0.34 1.48
CA CYS A 50 19.57 -0.08 2.05
C CYS A 50 20.35 0.93 1.20
N VAL A 51 20.82 2.01 1.81
CA VAL A 51 21.67 3.01 1.17
C VAL A 51 22.78 3.42 2.13
N TYR A 52 24.04 3.21 1.75
CA TYR A 52 25.22 3.50 2.57
C TYR A 52 25.14 2.89 3.98
N GLY A 53 24.65 1.66 4.07
CA GLY A 53 24.49 0.94 5.33
C GLY A 53 23.31 1.38 6.19
N LYS A 54 22.46 2.29 5.70
CA LYS A 54 21.27 2.78 6.42
C LYS A 54 19.98 2.28 5.76
N LYS A 55 19.02 1.85 6.57
CA LYS A 55 17.66 1.52 6.15
C LYS A 55 16.89 2.80 5.80
N ILE A 56 16.56 2.99 4.53
CA ILE A 56 15.74 4.13 4.08
C ILE A 56 14.32 3.65 3.79
N PRO A 57 13.28 4.12 4.52
CA PRO A 57 11.91 3.66 4.31
C PRO A 57 11.36 4.09 2.94
N LYS A 58 10.57 3.21 2.34
CA LYS A 58 9.92 3.35 1.05
C LYS A 58 8.52 2.75 1.11
N ILE A 59 7.56 3.47 0.52
CA ILE A 59 6.18 3.01 0.37
C ILE A 59 6.07 2.22 -0.93
N CYS A 60 5.34 1.12 -0.92
CA CYS A 60 4.98 0.38 -2.11
C CYS A 60 3.97 1.17 -2.96
N PRO A 61 4.12 1.17 -4.30
CA PRO A 61 3.22 1.89 -5.20
C PRO A 61 1.81 1.28 -5.15
N ASP A 62 0.80 2.07 -5.53
CA ASP A 62 -0.58 1.62 -5.79
C ASP A 62 -1.25 0.86 -4.62
N GLY A 63 -0.80 1.08 -3.39
CA GLY A 63 -1.32 0.39 -2.21
C GLY A 63 -0.90 -1.09 -2.10
N ALA A 64 0.06 -1.53 -2.92
CA ALA A 64 0.66 -2.85 -2.82
C ALA A 64 1.37 -3.06 -1.47
N LEU A 65 1.62 -4.31 -1.11
CA LEU A 65 2.35 -4.67 0.11
C LEU A 65 3.72 -5.25 -0.24
N PHE A 66 4.69 -5.10 0.64
CA PHE A 66 6.02 -5.66 0.42
C PHE A 66 6.01 -7.17 0.67
N ASN A 67 6.27 -7.94 -0.38
CA ASN A 67 6.40 -9.39 -0.33
C ASN A 67 7.86 -9.78 -0.02
N PRO A 68 8.17 -10.25 1.20
CA PRO A 68 9.53 -10.60 1.58
C PRO A 68 10.07 -11.85 0.86
N LEU A 69 9.20 -12.67 0.26
CA LEU A 69 9.61 -13.88 -0.47
C LEU A 69 10.26 -13.54 -1.81
N ILE A 70 9.81 -12.47 -2.46
CA ILE A 70 10.34 -11.97 -3.73
C ILE A 70 11.12 -10.66 -3.57
N ALA A 71 11.20 -10.15 -2.34
CA ALA A 71 11.83 -8.89 -1.97
C ALA A 71 11.33 -7.68 -2.79
N ASN A 72 10.04 -7.63 -3.10
CA ASN A 72 9.45 -6.56 -3.90
C ASN A 72 7.99 -6.30 -3.50
N CYS A 73 7.41 -5.19 -3.98
CA CYS A 73 5.99 -4.91 -3.81
C CYS A 73 5.16 -5.86 -4.68
N ASP A 74 4.09 -6.37 -4.10
CA ASP A 74 3.19 -7.35 -4.70
C ASP A 74 1.77 -7.10 -4.18
N ASP A 75 0.79 -7.70 -4.83
CA ASP A 75 -0.60 -7.57 -4.41
C ASP A 75 -0.82 -8.16 -3.01
N ALA A 76 -1.69 -7.53 -2.23
CA ALA A 76 -1.91 -7.89 -0.83
C ALA A 76 -2.27 -9.38 -0.62
N TYR A 77 -2.91 -10.02 -1.60
CA TYR A 77 -3.27 -11.44 -1.53
C TYR A 77 -2.06 -12.39 -1.69
N ASN A 78 -0.94 -11.91 -2.25
CA ASN A 78 0.30 -12.67 -2.41
C ASN A 78 1.31 -12.43 -1.28
N VAL A 79 1.01 -11.50 -0.36
CA VAL A 79 1.96 -11.03 0.64
C VAL A 79 1.72 -11.69 2.00
N PRO A 80 2.71 -12.38 2.59
CA PRO A 80 2.63 -12.88 3.95
C PRO A 80 2.84 -11.74 4.97
N CYS A 81 1.85 -10.84 5.07
CA CYS A 81 1.75 -9.77 6.05
C CYS A 81 0.85 -10.21 7.23
N GLY A 82 1.17 -9.80 8.46
CA GLY A 82 0.64 -10.31 9.73
C GLY A 82 -0.83 -10.76 9.75
N ASN A 83 -1.10 -11.92 10.39
CA ASN A 83 -2.41 -12.52 10.69
C ASN A 83 -3.52 -12.41 9.62
N LEU A 84 -3.18 -12.37 8.34
CA LEU A 84 -4.12 -12.71 7.27
C LEU A 84 -4.34 -14.24 7.28
N LYS A 85 -5.02 -14.74 8.31
CA LYS A 85 -5.70 -16.03 8.25
C LYS A 85 -6.91 -15.83 7.34
N PHE A 86 -6.73 -16.13 6.06
CA PHE A 86 -7.85 -16.26 5.13
C PHE A 86 -8.64 -17.51 5.51
N ASN A 87 -9.64 -17.36 6.39
CA ASN A 87 -10.75 -18.30 6.42
C ASN A 87 -11.63 -18.00 5.22
N ASN A 88 -11.90 -19.03 4.40
CA ASN A 88 -12.61 -18.91 3.13
C ASN A 88 -14.13 -18.59 3.26
N ASP A 89 -14.60 -18.17 4.44
CA ASP A 89 -16.01 -17.88 4.70
C ASP A 89 -16.29 -16.42 5.13
N ASP A 90 -15.29 -15.55 5.26
CA ASP A 90 -15.48 -14.16 5.69
C ASP A 90 -15.36 -13.19 4.51
N VAL A 91 -16.46 -13.07 3.77
CA VAL A 91 -16.71 -11.97 2.82
C VAL A 91 -17.09 -10.72 3.62
N PHE A 92 -16.30 -9.65 3.42
CA PHE A 92 -16.55 -8.26 3.83
C PHE A 92 -16.48 -7.93 5.34
N ASP A 93 -15.64 -6.93 5.64
CA ASP A 93 -15.63 -6.08 6.84
C ASP A 93 -14.89 -6.58 8.10
N ARG A 94 -13.61 -6.16 8.23
CA ARG A 94 -13.08 -5.39 9.38
C ARG A 94 -11.55 -5.21 9.34
N SER A 95 -11.08 -4.18 8.65
CA SER A 95 -9.86 -3.42 9.05
C SER A 95 -9.83 -1.99 8.50
N PHE A 96 -11.00 -1.44 8.11
CA PHE A 96 -11.16 -0.02 7.79
C PHE A 96 -12.03 0.70 8.84
N SER A 97 -12.27 0.07 10.00
CA SER A 97 -13.21 0.57 11.02
C SER A 97 -12.60 1.52 12.06
N ASP A 98 -11.27 1.64 12.17
CA ASP A 98 -10.68 2.47 13.24
C ASP A 98 -10.34 3.90 12.79
N TYR A 99 -10.59 4.24 11.52
CA TYR A 99 -10.34 5.59 10.98
C TYR A 99 -11.60 6.48 10.85
N TYR A 100 -12.81 5.94 11.11
CA TYR A 100 -14.06 6.70 11.18
C TYR A 100 -14.86 6.37 12.45
N ASN A 101 -14.29 6.67 13.62
CA ASN A 101 -15.15 7.05 14.74
C ASN A 101 -15.53 8.52 14.57
N LEU A 102 -16.46 8.82 13.66
CA LEU A 102 -17.17 10.08 13.70
C LEU A 102 -18.37 9.86 14.62
N GLY A 103 -18.23 10.35 15.85
CA GLY A 103 -19.34 10.41 16.79
C GLY A 103 -20.57 11.04 16.14
N GLU A 104 -21.73 10.50 16.47
CA GLU A 104 -22.99 11.23 16.37
C GLU A 104 -22.77 12.64 16.90
N LEU A 105 -22.99 13.66 16.07
CA LEU A 105 -23.52 14.96 16.47
C LEU A 105 -24.07 15.66 15.23
N THR A 106 -25.20 16.30 15.48
CA THR A 106 -26.27 16.71 14.57
C THR A 106 -26.00 17.97 13.74
N ASP A 107 -26.74 18.05 12.63
CA ASP A 107 -27.20 19.27 11.94
C ASP A 107 -26.14 20.10 11.18
N GLY A 108 -26.18 19.97 9.85
CA GLY A 108 -25.34 20.73 8.92
C GLY A 108 -25.42 20.17 7.52
N SER A 109 -26.28 20.76 6.69
CA SER A 109 -26.49 20.42 5.28
C SER A 109 -25.18 20.46 4.49
N TYR A 110 -24.61 19.28 4.19
CA TYR A 110 -23.68 19.12 3.09
C TYR A 110 -24.49 18.90 1.81
N GLU A 111 -24.29 19.74 0.80
CA GLU A 111 -24.90 19.53 -0.50
C GLU A 111 -24.31 18.26 -1.12
N VAL A 112 -25.09 17.17 -1.04
CA VAL A 112 -24.92 16.00 -1.89
C VAL A 112 -25.12 16.47 -3.32
N THR A 113 -24.04 16.93 -3.96
CA THR A 113 -24.04 17.12 -5.41
C THR A 113 -24.22 15.73 -6.00
N THR A 114 -25.42 15.47 -6.51
CA THR A 114 -25.82 14.24 -7.19
C THR A 114 -24.86 13.99 -8.36
N ARG A 115 -23.78 13.22 -8.14
CA ARG A 115 -22.82 12.86 -9.20
C ARG A 115 -23.56 11.98 -10.20
N GLN A 116 -23.74 12.45 -11.42
CA GLN A 116 -24.32 11.61 -12.48
C GLN A 116 -23.32 10.50 -12.81
N PRO A 117 -23.75 9.23 -12.85
CA PRO A 117 -22.89 8.11 -13.23
C PRO A 117 -22.22 8.37 -14.56
N GLY A 118 -20.88 8.29 -14.58
CA GLY A 118 -20.10 8.48 -15.79
C GLY A 118 -19.60 9.90 -16.03
N GLU A 119 -19.83 10.89 -15.17
CA GLU A 119 -19.14 12.19 -15.28
C GLU A 119 -17.75 12.16 -14.62
N CYS A 120 -16.84 13.01 -15.10
CA CYS A 120 -15.54 13.16 -14.46
C CYS A 120 -15.72 13.73 -13.05
N PRO A 121 -15.30 13.01 -12.00
CA PRO A 121 -15.44 13.53 -10.65
C PRO A 121 -14.53 14.76 -10.48
N PRO A 122 -14.96 15.75 -9.68
CA PRO A 122 -14.10 16.87 -9.35
C PRO A 122 -12.87 16.33 -8.60
N LYS A 123 -11.69 16.86 -8.94
CA LYS A 123 -10.49 16.58 -8.15
C LYS A 123 -10.64 17.19 -6.77
N SER A 124 -10.57 16.36 -5.74
CA SER A 124 -10.49 16.78 -4.34
C SER A 124 -9.11 17.32 -3.98
N ASP A 125 -8.06 16.75 -4.58
CA ASP A 125 -6.66 17.09 -4.30
C ASP A 125 -5.88 17.27 -5.62
N PRO A 126 -5.14 18.39 -5.83
CA PRO A 126 -4.29 18.60 -7.00
C PRO A 126 -3.19 17.54 -7.21
N PHE A 127 -2.75 16.86 -6.15
CA PHE A 127 -1.71 15.83 -6.19
C PHE A 127 -2.27 14.43 -6.47
N GLU A 128 -3.59 14.25 -6.45
CA GLU A 128 -4.23 12.98 -6.80
C GLU A 128 -4.15 12.73 -8.32
N PRO A 129 -3.86 11.47 -8.74
CA PRO A 129 -3.88 11.12 -10.16
C PRO A 129 -5.22 11.44 -10.80
N ASP A 130 -5.17 11.76 -12.10
CA ASP A 130 -6.36 11.98 -12.90
C ASP A 130 -7.27 10.74 -12.85
N PRO A 131 -8.56 10.89 -12.47
CA PRO A 131 -9.50 9.79 -12.46
C PRO A 131 -9.64 9.15 -13.84
N LEU A 132 -9.77 7.82 -13.87
CA LEU A 132 -10.05 7.06 -15.08
C LEU A 132 -11.47 6.49 -15.01
N LEU A 133 -12.21 6.58 -16.10
CA LEU A 133 -13.59 6.11 -16.20
C LEU A 133 -13.72 5.04 -17.29
N PRO A 134 -14.53 3.98 -17.09
CA PRO A 134 -14.81 3.03 -18.16
C PRO A 134 -15.55 3.72 -19.31
N HIS A 135 -15.30 3.27 -20.54
CA HIS A 135 -16.14 3.65 -21.68
C HIS A 135 -17.47 2.90 -21.62
N GLU A 136 -18.55 3.57 -21.99
CA GLU A 136 -19.92 3.06 -21.81
C GLU A 136 -20.20 1.82 -22.69
N GLU A 137 -19.63 1.78 -23.90
CA GLU A 137 -19.89 0.71 -24.88
C GLU A 137 -18.67 -0.15 -25.28
N LYS A 138 -17.44 0.25 -24.95
CA LYS A 138 -16.22 -0.33 -25.54
C LYS A 138 -15.28 -0.78 -24.44
N CYS A 139 -15.19 -2.09 -24.22
CA CYS A 139 -14.34 -2.67 -23.16
C CYS A 139 -12.86 -2.29 -23.28
N ASN A 140 -12.36 -2.14 -24.50
CA ASN A 140 -10.96 -1.77 -24.77
C ASN A 140 -10.74 -0.24 -24.72
N ALA A 141 -11.73 0.55 -24.30
CA ALA A 141 -11.61 2.00 -24.17
C ALA A 141 -11.96 2.48 -22.76
N PHE A 142 -11.41 3.64 -22.41
CA PHE A 142 -11.65 4.32 -21.15
C PHE A 142 -11.46 5.82 -21.34
N TYR A 143 -11.90 6.63 -20.38
CA TYR A 143 -11.64 8.05 -20.37
C TYR A 143 -10.61 8.40 -19.32
N LYS A 144 -9.68 9.28 -19.68
CA LYS A 144 -8.87 10.01 -18.72
C LYS A 144 -9.52 11.36 -18.44
N CYS A 145 -9.72 11.70 -17.17
CA CYS A 145 -10.31 12.97 -16.78
C CYS A 145 -9.24 14.05 -16.66
N PHE A 146 -9.43 15.19 -17.32
CA PHE A 146 -8.59 16.37 -17.18
C PHE A 146 -9.48 17.60 -17.06
N GLU A 147 -9.33 18.36 -15.98
CA GLU A 147 -10.16 19.55 -15.70
C GLU A 147 -11.68 19.29 -15.83
N GLY A 148 -12.14 18.13 -15.36
CA GLY A 148 -13.54 17.72 -15.44
C GLY A 148 -14.00 17.27 -16.84
N LYS A 149 -13.11 17.21 -17.83
CA LYS A 149 -13.40 16.76 -19.19
C LYS A 149 -12.85 15.36 -19.45
N LYS A 150 -13.62 14.54 -20.17
CA LYS A 150 -13.21 13.21 -20.62
C LYS A 150 -12.33 13.30 -21.86
N ALA A 151 -11.17 12.68 -21.80
CA ALA A 151 -10.35 12.37 -22.97
C ALA A 151 -10.43 10.87 -23.26
N LEU A 152 -10.89 10.48 -24.45
CA LEU A 152 -11.02 9.08 -24.85
C LEU A 152 -9.65 8.43 -25.07
N MET A 153 -9.42 7.31 -24.40
CA MET A 153 -8.22 6.50 -24.46
C MET A 153 -8.56 5.06 -24.87
N LYS A 154 -7.56 4.37 -25.42
CA LYS A 154 -7.65 2.97 -25.83
C LYS A 154 -6.60 2.15 -25.11
N CYS A 155 -6.98 0.98 -24.62
CA CYS A 155 -6.05 0.03 -24.05
C CYS A 155 -5.11 -0.53 -25.13
N PRO A 156 -3.83 -0.77 -24.79
CA PRO A 156 -2.90 -1.39 -25.73
C PRO A 156 -3.37 -2.78 -26.16
N GLY A 157 -3.23 -3.09 -27.45
CA GLY A 157 -3.53 -4.43 -27.98
C GLY A 157 -4.94 -4.93 -27.63
N ILE A 158 -5.01 -6.09 -26.99
CA ILE A 158 -6.25 -6.80 -26.65
C ILE A 158 -6.76 -6.54 -25.23
N PHE A 159 -6.05 -5.72 -24.43
CA PHE A 159 -6.41 -5.48 -23.03
C PHE A 159 -7.75 -4.74 -22.92
N GLN A 160 -8.48 -4.95 -21.84
CA GLN A 160 -9.74 -4.26 -21.55
C GLN A 160 -9.58 -3.41 -20.30
N PHE A 161 -10.29 -2.29 -20.22
CA PHE A 161 -10.22 -1.42 -19.07
C PHE A 161 -10.96 -2.04 -17.88
N ASN A 162 -10.20 -2.31 -16.82
CA ASN A 162 -10.70 -2.81 -15.55
C ASN A 162 -10.93 -1.64 -14.60
N ALA A 163 -12.19 -1.20 -14.47
CA ALA A 163 -12.56 -0.09 -13.59
C ALA A 163 -12.25 -0.36 -12.10
N LYS A 164 -12.12 -1.63 -11.69
CA LYS A 164 -11.79 -1.98 -10.29
C LYS A 164 -10.36 -1.57 -9.92
N ILE A 165 -9.43 -1.69 -10.86
CA ILE A 165 -8.01 -1.36 -10.67
C ILE A 165 -7.60 -0.10 -11.45
N SER A 166 -8.54 0.55 -12.13
CA SER A 166 -8.30 1.72 -12.99
C SER A 166 -7.13 1.50 -13.98
N ALA A 167 -7.07 0.34 -14.62
CA ALA A 167 -5.99 0.00 -15.55
C ALA A 167 -6.47 -0.94 -16.66
N CYS A 168 -5.66 -1.08 -17.71
CA CYS A 168 -5.89 -2.07 -18.75
C CYS A 168 -5.42 -3.45 -18.26
N ASP A 169 -6.30 -4.44 -18.36
CA ASP A 169 -6.14 -5.79 -17.84
C ASP A 169 -6.52 -6.82 -18.90
N TRP A 170 -6.24 -8.09 -18.65
CA TRP A 170 -6.65 -9.18 -19.51
C TRP A 170 -8.17 -9.30 -19.57
N PRO A 171 -8.78 -9.59 -20.73
CA PRO A 171 -10.23 -9.71 -20.87
C PRO A 171 -10.90 -10.65 -19.85
N MET A 172 -10.23 -11.73 -19.44
CA MET A 172 -10.75 -12.69 -18.45
C MET A 172 -10.89 -12.10 -17.03
N ASN A 173 -10.19 -11.00 -16.74
CA ASN A 173 -10.22 -10.32 -15.44
C ASN A 173 -11.20 -9.14 -15.42
N VAL A 174 -11.81 -8.81 -16.58
CA VAL A 174 -12.71 -7.67 -16.73
C VAL A 174 -14.14 -8.18 -16.91
N LYS A 175 -15.04 -7.72 -16.04
CA LYS A 175 -16.48 -7.93 -16.23
C LYS A 175 -17.01 -6.87 -17.20
N CYS A 176 -16.71 -7.05 -18.48
CA CYS A 176 -17.26 -6.18 -19.49
C CYS A 176 -18.61 -6.72 -19.98
N VAL A 177 -19.63 -5.87 -19.92
CA VAL A 177 -20.86 -6.12 -20.68
C VAL A 177 -20.65 -5.37 -21.98
N ASP A 178 -20.14 -6.05 -23.00
CA ASP A 178 -20.15 -5.52 -24.36
C ASP A 178 -21.61 -5.16 -24.67
N ALA A 179 -21.91 -3.87 -24.76
CA ALA A 179 -23.20 -3.40 -25.24
C ALA A 179 -23.25 -3.58 -26.76
N LEU A 180 -23.08 -4.82 -27.22
CA LEU A 180 -23.50 -5.26 -28.54
C LEU A 180 -24.29 -6.56 -28.41
N VAL A 181 -25.60 -6.35 -28.26
CA VAL A 181 -26.66 -7.02 -29.02
C VAL A 181 -26.92 -8.50 -28.67
N SER A 182 -27.89 -8.71 -27.77
CA SER A 182 -28.99 -9.62 -28.10
C SER A 182 -29.48 -9.28 -29.51
N LEU A 183 -29.24 -10.16 -30.48
CA LEU A 183 -29.79 -10.29 -31.85
C LEU A 183 -28.71 -10.69 -32.88
N THR A 184 -28.41 -11.99 -32.92
CA THR A 184 -28.60 -12.85 -34.11
C THR A 184 -28.76 -14.29 -33.64
#